data_AF-A0A484Z9K7-F1
#
_entry.id   AF-A0A484Z9K7-F1
#
_cell.length_a   1.000
_cell.length_b   1.000
_cell.length_c   1.000
_cell.angle_alpha   90.00
_cell.angle_beta   90.00
_cell.angle_gamma   90.00
#
_symmetry.space_group_name_H-M   'P 1'
#
loop_
_entity.id
_entity.type
_entity.pdbx_description
1 polymer ?
#
loop_
_entity_poly.entity_id
_entity_poly.type
_entity_poly.pdbx_seq_one_letter_code
_entity_poly.pdbx_strand_id
1 'polypeptide(L)'
;MVTAGNASGVNDGAAALIIASEPMALAQGLVPRTRIVAMASAGVEPRLMGLGPVPATRKVLERAGLSITDMDVIELNEAFASQALGVLRQLGLPDDAAHVNRTAGRLP
;
A
#
# COMPACT_ATOMS: atom_id res chain seq x y z
N MET A 1 7.80 19.25 -8.90
CA MET A 1 6.64 20.12 -9.18
C MET A 1 5.41 19.23 -9.16
N VAL A 2 4.36 19.64 -8.45
CA VAL A 2 3.05 18.95 -8.46
C VAL A 2 2.13 19.71 -9.40
N THR A 3 1.38 18.99 -10.23
CA THR A 3 0.41 19.50 -11.19
C THR A 3 -0.86 18.65 -11.12
N ALA A 4 -1.97 19.13 -11.71
CA ALA A 4 -3.19 18.34 -11.77
C ALA A 4 -3.00 17.00 -12.50
N GLY A 5 -2.08 16.93 -13.47
CA GLY A 5 -1.81 15.70 -14.23
C GLY A 5 -1.05 14.63 -13.46
N ASN A 6 -0.43 14.97 -12.32
CA ASN A 6 0.38 14.05 -11.52
C ASN A 6 -0.07 13.97 -10.05
N ALA A 7 -1.32 14.35 -9.79
CA ALA A 7 -1.99 14.29 -8.49
C ALA A 7 -3.25 13.44 -8.61
N SER A 8 -3.62 12.74 -7.53
CA SER A 8 -4.93 12.09 -7.46
C SER A 8 -6.05 13.14 -7.51
N GLY A 9 -7.13 12.83 -8.22
CA GLY A 9 -8.31 13.69 -8.27
C GLY A 9 -9.13 13.65 -6.98
N VAL A 10 -10.24 14.40 -6.99
CA VAL A 10 -11.33 14.23 -6.01
C VAL A 10 -12.30 13.21 -6.58
N ASN A 11 -12.65 12.20 -5.80
CA ASN A 11 -13.46 11.06 -6.26
C ASN A 11 -14.57 10.75 -5.26
N ASP A 12 -15.72 10.32 -5.78
CA ASP A 12 -16.79 9.70 -4.99
C ASP A 12 -16.78 8.18 -5.23
N GLY A 13 -16.81 7.39 -4.15
CA GLY A 13 -16.77 5.92 -4.24
C GLY A 13 -17.03 5.23 -2.90
N ALA A 14 -17.31 3.91 -2.96
CA ALA A 14 -17.52 3.07 -1.78
C ALA A 14 -16.90 1.69 -1.98
N ALA A 15 -16.44 1.08 -0.88
CA ALA A 15 -15.93 -0.29 -0.84
C ALA A 15 -16.42 -1.00 0.42
N ALA A 16 -16.64 -2.31 0.34
CA ALA A 16 -17.02 -3.15 1.48
C ALA A 16 -16.20 -4.44 1.47
N LEU A 17 -15.81 -4.91 2.66
CA LEU A 17 -15.06 -6.15 2.86
C LEU A 17 -15.69 -6.96 4.00
N ILE A 18 -15.67 -8.29 3.88
CA ILE A 18 -15.97 -9.21 4.99
C ILE A 18 -14.64 -9.67 5.58
N ILE A 19 -14.42 -9.38 6.85
CA ILE A 19 -13.25 -9.83 7.61
C ILE A 19 -13.75 -10.74 8.73
N ALA A 20 -13.25 -11.96 8.77
CA ALA A 20 -13.58 -12.95 9.78
C ALA A 20 -12.35 -13.81 10.10
N SER A 21 -12.39 -14.50 11.24
CA SER A 21 -11.44 -15.58 11.50
C SER A 21 -11.68 -16.72 10.51
N GLU A 22 -10.63 -17.48 10.18
CA GLU A 22 -10.73 -18.63 9.28
C GLU A 22 -11.78 -19.65 9.74
N PRO A 23 -11.86 -20.06 11.03
CA PRO A 23 -12.91 -20.98 11.48
C PRO A 23 -14.32 -20.44 11.26
N MET A 24 -14.55 -19.13 11.48
CA MET A 24 -15.85 -18.51 11.27
C MET A 24 -16.21 -18.46 9.78
N ALA A 25 -15.25 -18.07 8.93
CA ALA A 25 -15.45 -18.04 7.48
C ALA A 25 -15.86 -19.41 6.95
N LEU A 26 -15.17 -20.48 7.38
CA LEU A 26 -15.49 -21.85 6.99
C LEU A 26 -16.83 -22.32 7.54
N ALA A 27 -17.15 -22.01 8.81
CA ALA A 27 -18.44 -22.35 9.42
C ALA A 27 -19.63 -21.68 8.70
N GLN A 28 -19.41 -20.51 8.11
CA GLN A 28 -20.41 -19.79 7.30
C GLN A 28 -20.38 -20.19 5.80
N GLY A 29 -19.59 -21.20 5.42
CA GLY A 29 -19.49 -21.67 4.03
C GLY A 29 -18.81 -20.69 3.08
N LEU A 30 -18.04 -19.71 3.60
CA LEU A 30 -17.29 -18.74 2.81
C LEU A 30 -15.96 -19.33 2.36
N VAL A 31 -15.45 -18.84 1.23
CA VAL A 31 -14.10 -19.18 0.72
C VAL A 31 -13.14 -18.02 1.01
N PRO A 32 -12.20 -18.16 1.96
CA PRO A 32 -11.21 -17.12 2.24
C PRO A 32 -10.37 -16.79 0.99
N ARG A 33 -10.25 -15.50 0.67
CA ARG A 33 -9.45 -15.02 -0.49
C ARG A 33 -8.02 -14.68 -0.13
N THR A 34 -7.80 -14.20 1.08
CA THR A 34 -6.50 -13.78 1.62
C THR A 34 -6.56 -13.74 3.14
N ARG A 35 -5.43 -13.47 3.79
CA ARG A 35 -5.31 -13.26 5.24
C ARG A 35 -4.51 -11.99 5.53
N ILE A 36 -4.84 -11.31 6.63
CA ILE A 36 -4.06 -10.19 7.14
C ILE A 36 -2.85 -10.76 7.90
N VAL A 37 -1.65 -10.60 7.35
CA VAL A 37 -0.41 -11.13 7.97
C VAL A 37 0.06 -10.23 9.12
N ALA A 38 0.12 -8.92 8.88
CA ALA A 38 0.51 -7.93 9.87
C ALA A 38 -0.06 -6.56 9.49
N MET A 39 -0.16 -5.67 10.47
CA MET A 39 -0.50 -4.26 10.27
C MET A 39 0.43 -3.38 11.11
N ALA A 40 0.76 -2.21 10.60
CA ALA A 40 1.51 -1.20 11.34
C ALA A 40 1.07 0.21 10.96
N SER A 41 1.14 1.11 11.95
CA SER A 41 1.02 2.54 11.77
C SER A 41 2.32 3.23 12.22
N ALA A 42 2.63 4.35 11.57
CA ALA A 42 3.75 5.21 11.91
C ALA A 42 3.37 6.68 11.69
N GLY A 43 3.87 7.56 12.55
CA GLY A 43 3.75 9.00 12.38
C GLY A 43 5.00 9.57 11.71
N VAL A 44 4.82 10.65 10.94
CA VAL A 44 5.89 11.47 10.38
C VAL A 44 5.59 12.94 10.69
N GLU A 45 6.59 13.80 10.58
CA GLU A 45 6.32 15.24 10.64
C GLU A 45 5.31 15.65 9.55
N PRO A 46 4.38 16.58 9.82
CA PRO A 46 3.36 17.00 8.86
C PRO A 46 3.96 17.45 7.51
N ARG A 47 5.12 18.13 7.53
CA ARG A 47 5.82 18.57 6.32
C ARG A 47 6.33 17.41 5.45
N LEU A 48 6.43 16.20 6.00
CA LEU A 48 6.88 14.97 5.34
C LEU A 48 5.73 13.96 5.14
N MET A 49 4.48 14.38 5.30
CA MET A 49 3.27 13.54 5.23
C MET A 49 3.32 12.46 4.13
N GLY A 50 3.74 12.82 2.92
CA GLY A 50 3.81 11.89 1.78
C GLY A 50 4.74 10.68 1.99
N LEU A 51 5.68 10.77 2.92
CA LEU A 51 6.62 9.69 3.26
C LEU A 51 6.12 8.76 4.36
N GLY A 52 4.91 8.96 4.88
CA GLY A 52 4.29 8.09 5.89
C GLY A 52 4.36 6.58 5.58
N PRO A 53 4.22 6.14 4.32
CA PRO A 53 4.38 4.73 3.97
C PRO A 53 5.77 4.16 4.28
N VAL A 54 6.85 4.95 4.27
CA VAL A 54 8.22 4.43 4.48
C VAL A 54 8.40 3.80 5.88
N PRO A 55 8.18 4.53 7.00
CA PRO A 55 8.31 3.94 8.34
C PRO A 55 7.20 2.93 8.63
N ALA A 56 5.99 3.09 8.07
CA ALA A 56 4.91 2.13 8.24
C ALA A 56 5.26 0.77 7.59
N THR A 57 5.77 0.79 6.36
CA THR A 57 6.19 -0.41 5.62
C THR A 57 7.36 -1.11 6.29
N ARG A 58 8.41 -0.38 6.69
CA ARG A 58 9.54 -0.99 7.42
C ARG A 58 9.08 -1.69 8.70
N LYS A 59 8.21 -1.04 9.47
CA LYS A 59 7.66 -1.59 10.72
C LYS A 59 6.77 -2.81 10.51
N VAL A 60 5.93 -2.84 9.46
CA VAL A 60 5.07 -4.02 9.20
C VAL A 60 5.89 -5.20 8.67
N LEU A 61 6.90 -4.95 7.85
CA LEU A 61 7.81 -5.97 7.32
C LEU A 61 8.63 -6.60 8.45
N GLU A 62 9.20 -5.79 9.34
CA GLU A 62 9.90 -6.28 10.54
C GLU A 62 8.98 -7.15 11.42
N ARG A 63 7.74 -6.69 11.68
CA ARG A 63 6.75 -7.47 12.46
C ARG A 63 6.36 -8.79 11.81
N ALA A 64 6.30 -8.82 10.48
CA ALA A 64 5.97 -10.01 9.72
C ALA A 64 7.17 -10.95 9.50
N GLY A 65 8.40 -10.49 9.79
CA GLY A 65 9.62 -11.21 9.44
C GLY A 65 9.85 -11.31 7.93
N LEU A 66 9.41 -10.31 7.16
CA LEU A 66 9.49 -10.27 5.70
C LEU A 66 10.39 -9.13 5.21
N SER A 67 10.87 -9.24 3.98
CA SER A 67 11.56 -8.20 3.23
C SER A 67 10.64 -7.55 2.20
N ILE A 68 10.98 -6.34 1.77
CA ILE A 68 10.31 -5.67 0.65
C ILE A 68 10.40 -6.48 -0.65
N THR A 69 11.48 -7.24 -0.81
CA THR A 69 11.74 -8.12 -1.96
C THR A 69 10.88 -9.38 -1.98
N ASP A 70 10.19 -9.69 -0.89
CA ASP A 70 9.30 -10.85 -0.81
C ASP A 70 7.89 -10.53 -1.32
N MET A 71 7.64 -9.27 -1.72
CA MET A 71 6.33 -8.81 -2.16
C MET A 71 6.14 -9.04 -3.66
N ASP A 72 5.25 -9.98 -4.01
CA ASP A 72 4.87 -10.22 -5.41
C ASP A 72 4.05 -9.08 -6.03
N VAL A 73 3.31 -8.35 -5.19
CA VAL A 73 2.47 -7.20 -5.57
C VAL A 73 2.54 -6.16 -4.46
N ILE A 74 2.65 -4.88 -4.85
CA ILE A 74 2.60 -3.74 -3.95
C ILE A 74 1.51 -2.80 -4.44
N GLU A 75 0.51 -2.54 -3.60
CA GLU A 75 -0.49 -1.50 -3.83
C GLU A 75 -0.17 -0.31 -2.93
N LEU A 76 0.32 0.77 -3.53
CA LEU A 76 0.68 2.02 -2.89
C LEU A 76 -0.27 3.11 -3.36
N ASN A 77 -1.03 3.71 -2.45
CA ASN A 77 -1.86 4.85 -2.79
C ASN A 77 -1.02 6.00 -3.36
N GLU A 78 -1.33 6.43 -4.58
CA GLU A 78 -0.60 7.48 -5.31
C GLU A 78 -1.30 8.83 -5.14
N ALA A 79 -1.15 9.46 -3.98
CA ALA A 79 -1.69 10.82 -3.79
C ALA A 79 -1.05 11.82 -4.76
N PHE A 80 0.26 11.67 -5.00
CA PHE A 80 1.02 12.42 -5.99
C PHE A 80 2.13 11.53 -6.58
N ALA A 81 2.45 11.67 -7.87
CA ALA A 81 3.53 10.90 -8.50
C ALA A 81 4.88 11.10 -7.78
N SER A 82 5.21 12.34 -7.41
CA SER A 82 6.45 12.64 -6.66
C SER A 82 6.49 11.99 -5.27
N GLN A 83 5.32 11.80 -4.65
CA GLN A 83 5.21 11.14 -3.36
C GLN A 83 5.46 9.63 -3.52
N ALA A 84 4.80 9.00 -4.48
CA ALA A 84 4.97 7.58 -4.77
C ALA A 84 6.44 7.24 -5.09
N LEU A 85 7.08 7.99 -5.98
CA LEU A 85 8.50 7.84 -6.31
C LEU A 85 9.40 8.04 -5.07
N GLY A 86 9.10 9.01 -4.22
CA GLY A 86 9.83 9.24 -2.97
C GLY A 86 9.76 8.05 -2.01
N VAL A 87 8.60 7.40 -1.91
CA VAL A 87 8.40 6.18 -1.12
C VAL A 87 9.16 5.00 -1.72
N LEU A 88 9.02 4.76 -3.03
CA LEU A 88 9.69 3.63 -3.72
C LEU A 88 11.20 3.67 -3.53
N ARG A 89 11.82 4.81 -3.81
CA ARG A 89 13.27 5.00 -3.66
C ARG A 89 13.76 4.77 -2.24
N GLN A 90 13.00 5.23 -1.22
CA GLN A 90 13.37 5.01 0.18
C GLN A 90 13.15 3.57 0.68
N LEU A 91 12.26 2.83 0.01
CA LEU A 91 12.08 1.40 0.22
C LEU A 91 13.02 0.54 -0.64
N GLY A 92 13.87 1.16 -1.46
CA GLY A 92 14.83 0.47 -2.32
C GLY A 92 14.21 -0.17 -3.57
N LEU A 93 13.04 0.29 -3.99
CA LEU A 93 12.35 -0.18 -5.19
C LEU A 93 12.70 0.69 -6.40
N PRO A 94 12.85 0.09 -7.60
CA PRO A 94 12.95 0.84 -8.84
C PRO A 94 11.73 1.73 -9.08
N ASP A 95 11.95 2.90 -9.70
CA ASP A 95 10.88 3.84 -10.03
C ASP A 95 9.80 3.18 -10.93
N ASP A 96 10.20 2.24 -11.78
CA ASP A 96 9.37 1.52 -12.74
C ASP A 96 9.02 0.08 -12.29
N ALA A 97 9.13 -0.21 -10.98
CA ALA A 97 8.87 -1.54 -10.42
C ALA A 97 7.53 -2.12 -10.92
N ALA A 98 7.63 -3.13 -11.79
CA ALA A 98 6.48 -3.64 -12.55
C ALA A 98 5.40 -4.32 -11.70
N HIS A 99 5.68 -4.60 -10.43
CA HIS A 99 4.76 -5.22 -9.47
C HIS A 99 4.09 -4.19 -8.55
N VAL A 100 4.40 -2.89 -8.70
CA VAL A 100 3.75 -1.79 -7.98
C VAL A 100 2.56 -1.27 -8.80
N ASN A 101 1.38 -1.21 -8.19
CA ASN A 101 0.14 -0.65 -8.75
C ASN A 101 -0.24 -1.21 -10.13
N ARG A 102 -0.08 -2.54 -10.30
CA ARG A 102 -0.41 -3.22 -11.57
C ARG A 102 -1.87 -3.08 -11.97
N THR A 103 -2.76 -3.00 -10.98
CA THR A 103 -4.20 -3.10 -11.22
C THR A 103 -4.91 -1.74 -11.27
N ALA A 104 -4.37 -0.72 -10.60
CA ALA A 104 -5.03 0.57 -10.41
C ALA A 104 -4.75 1.61 -11.53
N GLY A 105 -3.79 1.34 -12.43
CA GLY A 105 -3.27 2.35 -13.36
C GLY A 105 -2.34 3.32 -12.64
N ARG A 106 -1.11 3.41 -13.12
CA ARG A 106 -0.06 4.25 -12.54
C ARG A 106 -0.28 5.71 -12.97
N LEU A 107 -0.17 6.67 -12.04
CA LEU A 107 -0.10 8.09 -12.39
C LEU A 107 1.10 8.34 -13.33
N PRO A 108 0.94 9.12 -14.41
CA PRO A 108 2.01 9.40 -15.35
C PRO A 108 3.18 10.19 -14.74
#